data_AF-A0A2J6H140-F1
#
_entry.id   AF-A0A2J6H140-F1
#
_cell.length_a   1.000
_cell.length_b   1.000
_cell.length_c   1.000
_cell.angle_alpha   90.00
_cell.angle_beta   90.00
_cell.angle_gamma   90.00
#
_symmetry.space_group_name_H-M   'P 1'
#
loop_
_entity.id
_entity.type
_entity.pdbx_description
1 polymer ?
#
loop_
_entity_poly.entity_id
_entity_poly.type
_entity_poly.pdbx_seq_one_letter_code
_entity_poly.pdbx_strand_id
1 'polypeptide(L)'
;MALLGGTIALLIYVIIIVLVFKLVKSAIKTLLIAILLFGIILAGTTYFVVKDLKDMQENFPDQPKLILLGDGEKLLAGFTAVDITSDNLRYLSDEELSKLSNYYVEEDYDTLLDINYKFFLFNLSMYDEVIAEGVEIQDIGESLVYLSGEKLTEALYSNNPIDTILNIVVDKIVEGQLESIPNSDQLTDEMIEELKNQVIENAKAELANTSPGQLKAMLLSLMLKEKIEKEGPSSIFMDLKNDEFKVYPETAVFKLIKFTPSRFIEGITSKMNI
;
A
#
# COMPACT_ATOMS: atom_id res chain seq x y z
N MET A 1 65.77 40.74 33.98
CA MET A 1 64.30 40.52 34.00
C MET A 1 63.76 39.90 32.71
N ALA A 2 64.18 40.31 31.51
CA ALA A 2 63.69 39.75 30.24
C ALA A 2 63.88 38.22 30.07
N LEU A 3 65.02 37.67 30.51
CA LEU A 3 65.30 36.22 30.45
C LEU A 3 64.38 35.37 31.36
N LEU A 4 63.89 35.95 32.46
CA LEU A 4 63.03 35.26 33.42
C LEU A 4 61.57 35.24 32.94
N GLY A 5 61.11 36.29 32.26
CA GLY A 5 59.80 36.31 31.60
C GLY A 5 59.71 35.31 30.44
N GLY A 6 60.77 35.21 29.61
CA GLY A 6 60.80 34.28 28.48
C GLY A 6 60.77 32.80 28.89
N THR A 7 61.45 32.45 29.98
CA THR A 7 61.46 31.06 30.51
C THR A 7 60.12 30.66 31.10
N ILE A 8 59.44 31.55 31.83
CA ILE A 8 58.09 31.30 32.36
C ILE A 8 57.08 31.15 31.21
N ALA A 9 57.13 32.03 30.19
CA ALA A 9 56.26 31.94 29.03
C ALA A 9 56.44 30.61 28.26
N LEU A 10 57.68 30.17 28.08
CA LEU A 10 57.99 28.88 27.45
C LEU A 10 57.45 27.70 28.27
N LEU A 11 57.56 27.74 29.59
CA LEU A 11 57.05 26.70 30.48
C LEU A 11 55.52 26.62 30.42
N ILE A 12 54.83 27.77 30.45
CA ILE A 12 53.37 27.85 30.27
C ILE A 12 52.96 27.28 28.91
N TYR A 13 53.68 27.65 27.84
CA TYR A 13 53.40 27.15 26.49
C TYR A 13 53.51 25.61 26.41
N VAL A 14 54.55 25.03 27.02
CA VAL A 14 54.72 23.56 27.09
C VAL A 14 53.56 22.92 27.87
N ILE A 15 53.15 23.50 29.00
CA ILE A 15 52.00 23.01 29.79
C ILE A 15 50.73 23.02 28.92
N ILE A 16 50.46 24.10 28.18
CA ILE A 16 49.29 24.20 27.29
C ILE A 16 49.33 23.11 26.22
N ILE A 17 50.48 22.91 25.56
CA ILE A 17 50.63 21.84 24.56
C ILE A 17 50.32 20.46 25.17
N VAL A 18 50.87 20.16 26.35
CA VAL A 18 50.65 18.88 27.02
C VAL A 18 49.17 18.69 27.39
N LEU A 19 48.49 19.76 27.85
CA LEU A 19 47.06 19.73 28.16
C LEU A 19 46.22 19.51 26.90
N VAL A 20 46.48 20.25 25.82
CA VAL A 20 45.79 20.08 24.52
C VAL A 20 46.00 18.67 23.99
N PHE A 21 47.24 18.15 24.02
CA PHE A 21 47.54 16.79 23.58
C PHE A 21 46.77 15.73 24.40
N LYS A 22 46.68 15.92 25.73
CA LYS A 22 45.93 15.01 26.60
C LYS A 22 44.43 15.04 26.29
N LEU A 23 43.86 16.22 26.05
CA LEU A 23 42.46 16.40 25.66
C LEU A 23 42.19 15.74 24.30
N VAL A 24 43.00 16.02 23.29
CA VAL A 24 42.90 15.42 21.94
C VAL A 24 43.00 13.90 22.01
N LYS A 25 43.97 13.36 22.76
CA LYS A 25 44.13 11.92 22.96
C LYS A 25 42.89 11.28 23.60
N SER A 26 42.28 11.97 24.57
CA SER A 26 41.04 11.49 25.20
C SER A 26 39.87 11.51 24.21
N ALA A 27 39.72 12.60 23.45
CA ALA A 27 38.67 12.75 22.44
C ALA A 27 38.76 11.68 21.35
N ILE A 28 39.98 11.41 20.84
CA ILE A 28 40.21 10.36 19.83
C ILE A 28 39.80 8.98 20.38
N LYS A 29 40.16 8.64 21.62
CA LYS A 29 39.75 7.36 22.23
C LYS A 29 38.24 7.23 22.33
N THR A 30 37.56 8.27 22.81
CA THR A 30 36.10 8.29 22.89
C THR A 30 35.45 8.13 21.52
N LEU A 31 35.96 8.85 20.51
CA LEU A 31 35.50 8.73 19.13
C LEU A 31 35.68 7.32 18.58
N LEU A 32 36.84 6.69 18.81
CA LEU A 32 37.09 5.31 18.38
C LEU A 32 36.13 4.30 19.04
N ILE A 33 35.84 4.46 20.33
CA ILE A 33 34.84 3.62 21.01
C ILE A 33 33.45 3.87 20.43
N ALA A 34 33.07 5.12 20.19
CA ALA A 34 31.78 5.46 19.59
C ALA A 34 31.64 4.86 18.17
N ILE A 35 32.67 4.95 17.34
CA ILE A 35 32.70 4.34 15.99
C ILE A 35 32.61 2.82 16.10
N LEU A 36 33.32 2.19 17.04
CA LEU A 36 33.24 0.75 17.26
C LEU A 36 31.83 0.31 17.66
N LEU A 37 31.22 1.00 18.62
CA LEU A 37 29.84 0.71 19.05
C LEU A 37 28.85 0.92 17.90
N PHE A 38 28.98 2.01 17.16
CA PHE A 38 28.17 2.28 15.97
C PHE A 38 28.35 1.18 14.91
N GLY A 39 29.58 0.72 14.68
CA GLY A 39 29.87 -0.38 13.75
C GLY A 39 29.23 -1.70 14.18
N ILE A 40 29.20 -2.01 15.48
CA ILE A 40 28.51 -3.20 16.01
C ILE A 40 26.99 -3.09 15.79
N ILE A 41 26.40 -1.93 16.07
CA ILE A 41 24.97 -1.68 15.83
C ILE A 41 24.64 -1.83 14.35
N LEU A 42 25.43 -1.20 13.46
CA LEU A 42 25.27 -1.32 12.02
C LEU A 42 25.36 -2.78 11.56
N ALA A 43 26.37 -3.53 12.01
CA ALA A 43 26.54 -4.93 11.64
C ALA A 43 25.33 -5.77 12.07
N GLY A 44 24.79 -5.54 13.28
CA GLY A 44 23.58 -6.19 13.76
C GLY A 44 22.36 -5.87 12.89
N THR A 45 22.09 -4.59 12.62
CA THR A 45 20.97 -4.15 11.77
C THR A 45 21.09 -4.71 10.35
N THR A 46 22.28 -4.65 9.75
CA THR A 46 22.54 -5.23 8.43
C THR A 46 22.28 -6.73 8.40
N TYR A 47 22.69 -7.48 9.42
CA TYR A 47 22.40 -8.90 9.52
C TYR A 47 20.90 -9.20 9.52
N PHE A 48 20.11 -8.46 10.33
CA PHE A 48 18.65 -8.64 10.36
C PHE A 48 17.98 -8.28 9.03
N VAL A 49 18.39 -7.19 8.39
CA VAL A 49 17.88 -6.79 7.07
C VAL A 49 18.19 -7.84 6.02
N VAL A 50 19.42 -8.35 5.96
CA VAL A 50 19.81 -9.38 4.97
C VAL A 50 19.04 -10.70 5.21
N LYS A 51 18.88 -11.11 6.47
CA LYS A 51 18.11 -12.30 6.83
C LYS A 51 16.65 -12.15 6.38
N ASP A 52 16.05 -11.01 6.66
CA ASP A 52 14.66 -10.70 6.33
C ASP A 52 14.44 -10.55 4.81
N LEU A 53 15.38 -9.95 4.08
CA LEU A 53 15.35 -9.93 2.61
C LEU A 53 15.37 -11.34 2.03
N LYS A 54 16.19 -12.23 2.59
CA LYS A 54 16.24 -13.63 2.16
C LYS A 54 14.91 -14.34 2.43
N ASP A 55 14.34 -14.17 3.62
CA ASP A 55 13.02 -14.70 3.98
C ASP A 55 11.92 -14.19 3.05
N MET A 56 11.92 -12.88 2.73
CA MET A 56 11.01 -12.29 1.75
C MET A 56 11.23 -12.86 0.34
N GLN A 57 12.47 -13.03 -0.11
CA GLN A 57 12.75 -13.61 -1.44
C GLN A 57 12.27 -15.06 -1.55
N GLU A 58 12.37 -15.84 -0.46
CA GLU A 58 11.97 -17.25 -0.43
C GLU A 58 10.47 -17.44 -0.24
N ASN A 59 9.81 -16.60 0.56
CA ASN A 59 8.42 -16.83 0.98
C ASN A 59 7.41 -15.86 0.34
N PHE A 60 7.79 -14.61 0.03
CA PHE A 60 6.83 -13.62 -0.48
C PHE A 60 6.19 -13.99 -1.84
N PRO A 61 6.91 -14.60 -2.80
CA PRO A 61 6.31 -14.98 -4.08
C PRO A 61 5.27 -16.11 -3.98
N ASP A 62 5.46 -17.05 -3.04
CA ASP A 62 4.72 -18.33 -3.03
C ASP A 62 3.74 -18.47 -1.87
N GLN A 63 3.80 -17.61 -0.86
CA GLN A 63 2.89 -17.64 0.29
C GLN A 63 1.71 -16.68 0.12
N PRO A 64 0.53 -17.01 0.69
CA PRO A 64 -0.62 -16.11 0.66
C PRO A 64 -0.34 -14.85 1.47
N LYS A 65 -0.73 -13.70 0.90
CA LYS A 65 -0.73 -12.40 1.56
C LYS A 65 -2.16 -11.90 1.67
N LEU A 66 -2.51 -11.38 2.83
CA LEU A 66 -3.81 -10.78 3.10
C LEU A 66 -3.74 -9.27 2.81
N ILE A 67 -4.59 -8.78 1.92
CA ILE A 67 -4.73 -7.37 1.59
C ILE A 67 -6.06 -6.88 2.15
N LEU A 68 -6.03 -5.84 2.98
CA LEU A 68 -7.18 -5.29 3.67
C LEU A 68 -7.29 -3.80 3.39
N LEU A 69 -8.53 -3.33 3.29
CA LEU A 69 -8.88 -1.91 3.23
C LEU A 69 -9.71 -1.55 4.45
N GLY A 70 -9.20 -0.62 5.25
CA GLY A 70 -9.88 -0.07 6.41
C GLY A 70 -10.16 1.43 6.26
N ASP A 71 -11.17 1.89 6.97
CA ASP A 71 -11.41 3.31 7.24
C ASP A 71 -11.77 3.47 8.72
N GLY A 72 -10.87 4.09 9.47
CA GLY A 72 -10.96 4.17 10.93
C GLY A 72 -11.11 2.78 11.56
N GLU A 73 -12.21 2.54 12.28
CA GLU A 73 -12.49 1.26 12.95
C GLU A 73 -13.26 0.26 12.06
N LYS A 74 -13.52 0.61 10.80
CA LYS A 74 -14.30 -0.24 9.89
C LYS A 74 -13.40 -0.93 8.87
N LEU A 75 -13.50 -2.25 8.78
CA LEU A 75 -12.94 -3.01 7.67
C LEU A 75 -13.93 -3.00 6.50
N LEU A 76 -13.50 -2.46 5.35
CA LEU A 76 -14.37 -2.25 4.18
C LEU A 76 -14.29 -3.40 3.18
N ALA A 77 -13.08 -3.91 2.94
CA ALA A 77 -12.81 -4.91 1.92
C ALA A 77 -11.53 -5.68 2.23
N GLY A 78 -11.36 -6.83 1.58
CA GLY A 78 -10.10 -7.56 1.63
C GLY A 78 -10.06 -8.76 0.70
N PHE A 79 -8.85 -9.15 0.32
CA PHE A 79 -8.60 -10.33 -0.49
C PHE A 79 -7.29 -10.99 -0.07
N THR A 80 -7.13 -12.27 -0.39
CA THR A 80 -5.84 -12.96 -0.27
C THR A 80 -5.25 -13.22 -1.64
N ALA A 81 -3.94 -13.06 -1.79
CA ALA A 81 -3.22 -13.29 -3.03
C ALA A 81 -1.88 -13.97 -2.77
N VAL A 82 -1.56 -15.01 -3.55
CA VAL A 82 -0.18 -15.52 -3.65
C VAL A 82 0.62 -14.63 -4.58
N ASP A 83 0.04 -14.17 -5.67
CA ASP A 83 0.61 -13.15 -6.57
C ASP A 83 -0.42 -12.03 -6.77
N ILE A 84 -0.05 -10.82 -6.35
CA ILE A 84 -0.90 -9.61 -6.41
C ILE A 84 -1.10 -9.16 -7.87
N THR A 85 -0.19 -9.55 -8.76
CA THR A 85 -0.26 -9.22 -10.19
C THR A 85 -1.04 -10.24 -11.01
N SER A 86 -1.41 -11.37 -10.39
CA SER A 86 -2.17 -12.43 -11.06
C SER A 86 -3.68 -12.21 -10.91
N ASP A 87 -4.44 -12.70 -11.89
CA ASP A 87 -5.91 -12.70 -11.85
C ASP A 87 -6.48 -13.66 -10.79
N ASN A 88 -5.63 -14.45 -10.12
CA ASN A 88 -6.02 -15.46 -9.13
C ASN A 88 -6.15 -14.86 -7.72
N LEU A 89 -6.86 -13.73 -7.61
CA LEU A 89 -7.18 -13.13 -6.32
C LEU A 89 -8.35 -13.88 -5.67
N ARG A 90 -8.23 -14.20 -4.37
CA ARG A 90 -9.34 -14.75 -3.58
C ARG A 90 -9.96 -13.65 -2.75
N TYR A 91 -11.06 -13.11 -3.25
CA TYR A 91 -11.85 -12.07 -2.59
C TYR A 91 -12.55 -12.62 -1.35
N LEU A 92 -12.48 -11.89 -0.23
CA LEU A 92 -13.12 -12.28 1.03
C LEU A 92 -14.63 -11.99 0.98
N SER A 93 -15.41 -12.93 1.48
CA SER A 93 -16.85 -12.76 1.69
C SER A 93 -17.18 -11.87 2.89
N ASP A 94 -18.43 -11.44 3.00
CA ASP A 94 -18.91 -10.69 4.17
C ASP A 94 -18.74 -11.44 5.49
N GLU A 95 -18.90 -12.77 5.48
CA GLU A 95 -18.71 -13.60 6.67
C GLU A 95 -17.25 -13.60 7.11
N GLU A 96 -16.31 -13.70 6.16
CA GLU A 96 -14.87 -13.65 6.44
C GLU A 96 -14.45 -12.26 6.92
N LEU A 97 -14.91 -11.19 6.25
CA LEU A 97 -14.63 -9.81 6.66
C LEU A 97 -15.18 -9.51 8.05
N SER A 98 -16.38 -10.00 8.38
CA SER A 98 -16.98 -9.83 9.70
C SER A 98 -16.17 -10.53 10.79
N LYS A 99 -15.60 -11.71 10.51
CA LYS A 99 -14.67 -12.39 11.44
C LYS A 99 -13.41 -11.59 11.67
N LEU A 100 -12.82 -11.04 10.59
CA LEU A 100 -11.60 -10.24 10.67
C LEU A 100 -11.82 -8.88 11.34
N SER A 101 -13.00 -8.29 11.19
CA SER A 101 -13.31 -6.95 11.72
C SER A 101 -13.16 -6.87 13.25
N ASN A 102 -13.43 -7.95 13.99
CA ASN A 102 -13.26 -7.96 15.44
C ASN A 102 -11.77 -7.86 15.82
N TYR A 103 -10.93 -8.68 15.19
CA TYR A 103 -9.48 -8.65 15.41
C TYR A 103 -8.86 -7.34 14.93
N TYR A 104 -9.41 -6.74 13.88
CA TYR A 104 -9.00 -5.43 13.39
C TYR A 104 -9.21 -4.33 14.43
N VAL A 105 -10.41 -4.27 15.03
CA VAL A 105 -10.76 -3.28 16.06
C VAL A 105 -9.97 -3.50 17.35
N GLU A 106 -9.72 -4.76 17.73
CA GLU A 106 -8.93 -5.10 18.92
C GLU A 106 -7.42 -4.97 18.71
N GLU A 107 -6.98 -4.63 17.49
CA GLU A 107 -5.57 -4.64 17.07
C GLU A 107 -4.85 -5.99 17.30
N ASP A 108 -5.59 -7.10 17.30
CA ASP A 108 -5.04 -8.46 17.40
C ASP A 108 -4.47 -8.93 16.05
N TYR A 109 -3.33 -8.35 15.69
CA TYR A 109 -2.65 -8.59 14.42
C TYR A 109 -2.08 -10.00 14.29
N ASP A 110 -1.77 -10.67 15.40
CA ASP A 110 -1.33 -12.07 15.36
C ASP A 110 -2.46 -12.98 14.89
N THR A 111 -3.68 -12.78 15.40
CA THR A 111 -4.85 -13.53 14.95
C THR A 111 -5.29 -13.12 13.54
N LEU A 112 -5.17 -11.84 13.20
CA LEU A 112 -5.51 -11.35 11.85
C LEU A 112 -4.56 -11.88 10.76
N LEU A 113 -3.29 -12.13 11.12
CA LEU A 113 -2.32 -12.78 10.22
C LEU A 113 -2.77 -14.20 9.85
N ASP A 114 -3.27 -14.97 10.83
CA ASP A 114 -3.73 -16.35 10.69
C ASP A 114 -2.74 -17.22 9.89
N ILE A 115 -3.16 -17.78 8.75
CA ILE A 115 -2.34 -18.63 7.87
C ILE A 115 -1.55 -17.82 6.82
N ASN A 116 -1.69 -16.50 6.79
CA ASN A 116 -1.04 -15.65 5.79
C ASN A 116 0.41 -15.38 6.20
N TYR A 117 1.29 -15.27 5.21
CA TYR A 117 2.70 -14.92 5.47
C TYR A 117 2.84 -13.47 5.95
N LYS A 118 2.07 -12.57 5.35
CA LYS A 118 1.98 -11.16 5.73
C LYS A 118 0.57 -10.64 5.47
N PHE A 119 0.19 -9.59 6.18
CA PHE A 119 -0.94 -8.77 5.77
C PHE A 119 -0.54 -7.31 5.54
N PHE A 120 -1.29 -6.67 4.66
CA PHE A 120 -1.21 -5.27 4.28
C PHE A 120 -2.55 -4.63 4.59
N LEU A 121 -2.55 -3.61 5.43
CA LEU A 121 -3.75 -2.92 5.88
C LEU A 121 -3.68 -1.47 5.39
N PHE A 122 -4.37 -1.22 4.29
CA PHE A 122 -4.47 0.06 3.62
C PHE A 122 -5.56 0.93 4.26
N ASN A 123 -5.27 2.21 4.46
CA ASN A 123 -6.30 3.20 4.78
C ASN A 123 -6.96 3.68 3.48
N LEU A 124 -8.27 3.91 3.50
CA LEU A 124 -8.98 4.52 2.38
C LEU A 124 -8.37 5.86 1.94
N SER A 125 -7.80 6.65 2.86
CA SER A 125 -7.12 7.92 2.56
C SER A 125 -5.95 7.77 1.57
N MET A 126 -5.31 6.61 1.53
CA MET A 126 -4.23 6.32 0.57
C MET A 126 -4.69 6.39 -0.89
N TYR A 127 -5.99 6.31 -1.12
CA TYR A 127 -6.62 6.35 -2.43
C TYR A 127 -7.31 7.68 -2.70
N ASP A 128 -7.07 8.75 -1.94
CA ASP A 128 -7.73 10.05 -2.13
C ASP A 128 -7.58 10.59 -3.57
N GLU A 129 -6.40 10.44 -4.19
CA GLU A 129 -6.17 10.84 -5.59
C GLU A 129 -6.95 9.96 -6.58
N VAL A 130 -6.90 8.64 -6.39
CA VAL A 130 -7.67 7.66 -7.19
C VAL A 130 -9.18 7.91 -7.06
N ILE A 131 -9.66 8.21 -5.85
CA ILE A 131 -11.06 8.51 -5.60
C ILE A 131 -11.41 9.86 -6.25
N ALA A 132 -10.60 10.90 -6.05
CA ALA A 132 -10.86 12.22 -6.64
C ALA A 132 -10.98 12.17 -8.17
N GLU A 133 -10.13 11.36 -8.81
CA GLU A 133 -10.12 11.20 -10.26
C GLU A 133 -11.08 10.14 -10.78
N GLY A 134 -11.59 9.25 -9.92
CA GLY A 134 -12.33 8.05 -10.31
C GLY A 134 -11.44 6.99 -10.98
N VAL A 135 -12.07 5.89 -11.36
CA VAL A 135 -11.39 4.74 -11.96
C VAL A 135 -12.04 4.35 -13.28
N GLU A 136 -11.21 4.07 -14.28
CA GLU A 136 -11.65 3.50 -15.55
C GLU A 136 -11.67 1.97 -15.46
N ILE A 137 -12.83 1.38 -15.74
CA ILE A 137 -12.98 -0.06 -15.90
C ILE A 137 -12.89 -0.35 -17.39
N GLN A 138 -11.72 -0.81 -17.83
CA GLN A 138 -11.57 -1.46 -19.13
C GLN A 138 -12.25 -2.84 -19.09
N ASP A 139 -12.77 -3.27 -20.24
CA ASP A 139 -13.24 -4.63 -20.53
C ASP A 139 -14.76 -4.91 -20.34
N ILE A 140 -15.61 -3.88 -20.41
CA ILE A 140 -17.06 -4.07 -20.53
C ILE A 140 -17.51 -3.73 -21.96
N GLY A 141 -17.33 -4.68 -22.87
CA GLY A 141 -17.88 -4.61 -24.24
C GLY A 141 -17.32 -3.46 -25.09
N GLU A 142 -15.99 -3.43 -25.29
CA GLU A 142 -15.23 -2.38 -26.02
C GLU A 142 -15.39 -0.94 -25.48
N SER A 143 -16.25 -0.72 -24.49
CA SER A 143 -16.56 0.58 -23.92
C SER A 143 -15.82 0.80 -22.60
N LEU A 144 -15.25 1.99 -22.44
CA LEU A 144 -14.66 2.44 -21.18
C LEU A 144 -15.78 2.85 -20.23
N VAL A 145 -15.87 2.18 -19.08
CA VAL A 145 -16.82 2.56 -18.03
C VAL A 145 -16.07 3.33 -16.96
N TYR A 146 -16.46 4.59 -16.77
CA TYR A 146 -15.87 5.45 -15.74
C TYR A 146 -16.69 5.38 -14.46
N LEU A 147 -16.04 5.04 -13.35
CA LEU A 147 -16.62 5.02 -12.03
C LEU A 147 -16.10 6.22 -11.22
N SER A 148 -16.98 7.18 -10.92
CA SER A 148 -16.60 8.37 -10.16
C SER A 148 -16.21 8.03 -8.71
N GLY A 149 -15.39 8.88 -8.10
CA GLY A 149 -15.00 8.75 -6.69
C GLY A 149 -16.16 8.62 -5.70
N GLU A 150 -17.20 9.43 -5.90
CA GLU A 150 -18.41 9.38 -5.09
C GLU A 150 -19.04 7.98 -5.14
N LYS A 151 -19.10 7.38 -6.34
CA LYS A 151 -19.70 6.06 -6.54
C LYS A 151 -18.82 4.91 -6.08
N LEU A 152 -17.50 5.01 -6.22
CA LEU A 152 -16.54 4.11 -5.59
C LEU A 152 -16.75 4.09 -4.08
N THR A 153 -16.78 5.27 -3.47
CA THR A 153 -16.99 5.44 -2.04
C THR A 153 -18.35 4.88 -1.62
N GLU A 154 -19.42 5.26 -2.31
CA GLU A 154 -20.77 4.75 -2.05
C GLU A 154 -20.79 3.21 -2.07
N ALA A 155 -20.20 2.58 -3.08
CA ALA A 155 -20.13 1.12 -3.18
C ALA A 155 -19.35 0.49 -2.02
N LEU A 156 -18.19 1.06 -1.64
CA LEU A 156 -17.39 0.54 -0.51
C LEU A 156 -18.15 0.58 0.83
N TYR A 157 -18.95 1.62 1.08
CA TYR A 157 -19.74 1.72 2.31
C TYR A 157 -21.10 1.00 2.23
N SER A 158 -21.62 0.75 1.02
CA SER A 158 -22.95 0.16 0.80
C SER A 158 -23.07 -1.27 1.34
N ASN A 159 -24.25 -1.62 1.83
CA ASN A 159 -24.60 -3.02 2.12
C ASN A 159 -24.98 -3.80 0.86
N ASN A 160 -25.25 -3.09 -0.25
CA ASN A 160 -25.57 -3.66 -1.55
C ASN A 160 -24.75 -2.94 -2.65
N PRO A 161 -23.43 -3.20 -2.70
CA PRO A 161 -22.55 -2.58 -3.68
C PRO A 161 -22.89 -3.00 -5.12
N ILE A 162 -23.52 -4.15 -5.32
CA ILE A 162 -23.91 -4.65 -6.65
C ILE A 162 -24.89 -3.68 -7.29
N ASP A 163 -25.98 -3.34 -6.60
CA ASP A 163 -26.96 -2.38 -7.14
C ASP A 163 -26.34 -0.99 -7.36
N THR A 164 -25.44 -0.55 -6.47
CA THR A 164 -24.73 0.73 -6.63
C THR A 164 -23.91 0.77 -7.93
N ILE A 165 -23.16 -0.30 -8.23
CA ILE A 165 -22.31 -0.39 -9.42
C ILE A 165 -23.14 -0.63 -10.68
N LEU A 166 -24.13 -1.53 -10.65
CA LEU A 166 -24.95 -1.85 -11.82
C LEU A 166 -25.67 -0.62 -12.37
N ASN A 167 -26.19 0.25 -11.50
CA ASN A 167 -26.84 1.49 -11.94
C ASN A 167 -25.93 2.42 -12.76
N ILE A 168 -24.61 2.23 -12.72
CA ILE A 168 -23.62 3.04 -13.44
C ILE A 168 -23.19 2.34 -14.72
N VAL A 169 -22.94 1.04 -14.61
CA VAL A 169 -22.43 0.22 -15.71
C VAL A 169 -23.54 -0.06 -16.75
N VAL A 170 -24.79 -0.23 -16.31
CA VAL A 170 -25.92 -0.61 -17.17
C VAL A 170 -26.16 0.42 -18.27
N ASP A 171 -26.13 1.71 -17.95
CA ASP A 171 -26.33 2.75 -18.96
C ASP A 171 -25.26 2.66 -20.06
N LYS A 172 -24.00 2.39 -19.69
CA LYS A 172 -22.90 2.23 -20.66
C LYS A 172 -22.99 0.94 -21.47
N ILE A 173 -23.36 -0.17 -20.84
CA ILE A 173 -23.60 -1.43 -21.56
C ILE A 173 -24.73 -1.25 -22.57
N VAL A 174 -25.83 -0.60 -22.16
CA VAL A 174 -26.98 -0.36 -23.02
C VAL A 174 -26.62 0.59 -24.16
N GLU A 175 -25.89 1.68 -23.90
CA GLU A 175 -25.35 2.55 -24.95
C GLU A 175 -24.56 1.75 -26.00
N GLY A 176 -23.59 0.92 -25.57
CA GLY A 176 -22.81 0.08 -26.49
C GLY A 176 -23.65 -0.95 -27.26
N GLN A 177 -24.66 -1.55 -26.62
CA GLN A 177 -25.58 -2.45 -27.30
C GLN A 177 -26.44 -1.72 -28.35
N LEU A 178 -26.91 -0.51 -28.03
CA LEU A 178 -27.69 0.32 -28.95
C LEU A 178 -26.89 0.74 -30.19
N GLU A 179 -25.59 1.00 -30.05
CA GLU A 179 -24.71 1.30 -31.20
C GLU A 179 -24.61 0.12 -32.19
N SER A 180 -24.76 -1.11 -31.70
CA SER A 180 -24.72 -2.33 -32.53
C SER A 180 -26.06 -2.67 -33.22
N ILE A 181 -27.16 -2.04 -32.80
CA ILE A 181 -28.51 -2.31 -33.33
C ILE A 181 -28.79 -1.39 -34.53
N PRO A 182 -29.10 -1.93 -35.73
CA PRO A 182 -29.52 -1.12 -36.87
C PRO A 182 -30.82 -0.34 -36.58
N ASN A 183 -30.82 0.97 -36.86
CA ASN A 183 -31.94 1.89 -36.57
C ASN A 183 -32.26 2.03 -35.06
N SER A 184 -31.25 2.02 -34.20
CA SER A 184 -31.43 2.23 -32.75
C SER A 184 -32.06 3.59 -32.39
N ASP A 185 -31.99 4.56 -33.29
CA ASP A 185 -32.68 5.86 -33.20
C ASP A 185 -34.21 5.76 -33.27
N GLN A 186 -34.76 4.61 -33.67
CA GLN A 186 -36.20 4.34 -33.74
C GLN A 186 -36.76 3.58 -32.55
N LEU A 187 -35.91 3.20 -31.58
CA LEU A 187 -36.34 2.51 -30.37
C LEU A 187 -37.13 3.46 -29.46
N THR A 188 -38.20 2.96 -28.84
CA THR A 188 -38.97 3.73 -27.87
C THR A 188 -38.30 3.68 -26.50
N ASP A 189 -38.59 4.67 -25.65
CA ASP A 189 -38.12 4.69 -24.26
C ASP A 189 -38.48 3.40 -23.51
N GLU A 190 -39.66 2.83 -23.79
CA GLU A 190 -40.12 1.56 -23.20
C GLU A 190 -39.23 0.38 -23.61
N MET A 191 -38.79 0.32 -24.87
CA MET A 191 -37.87 -0.72 -25.34
C MET A 191 -36.47 -0.56 -24.74
N ILE A 192 -36.01 0.68 -24.53
CA ILE A 192 -34.72 0.97 -23.90
C ILE A 192 -34.76 0.56 -22.42
N GLU A 193 -35.84 0.87 -21.70
CA GLU A 193 -36.01 0.45 -20.31
C GLU A 193 -36.13 -1.06 -20.17
N GLU A 194 -36.81 -1.75 -21.10
CA GLU A 194 -36.83 -3.21 -21.11
C GLU A 194 -35.43 -3.80 -21.33
N LEU A 195 -34.62 -3.20 -22.22
CA LEU A 195 -33.23 -3.59 -22.42
C LEU A 195 -32.38 -3.38 -21.16
N LYS A 196 -32.51 -2.22 -20.48
CA LYS A 196 -31.83 -1.95 -19.21
C LYS A 196 -32.17 -3.00 -18.16
N ASN A 197 -33.45 -3.33 -18.01
CA ASN A 197 -33.89 -4.34 -17.05
C ASN A 197 -33.32 -5.73 -17.39
N GLN A 198 -33.28 -6.10 -18.67
CA GLN A 198 -32.66 -7.36 -19.10
C GLN A 198 -31.15 -7.40 -18.79
N VAL A 199 -30.42 -6.31 -19.05
CA VAL A 199 -29.00 -6.20 -18.72
C VAL A 199 -28.78 -6.31 -17.20
N ILE A 200 -29.60 -5.63 -16.40
CA ILE A 200 -29.54 -5.72 -14.93
C ILE A 200 -29.76 -7.15 -14.46
N GLU A 201 -30.81 -7.82 -14.93
CA GLU A 201 -31.13 -9.19 -14.51
C GLU A 201 -30.03 -10.18 -14.92
N ASN A 202 -29.47 -10.04 -16.12
CA ASN A 202 -28.35 -10.86 -16.57
C ASN A 202 -27.09 -10.62 -15.71
N ALA A 203 -26.75 -9.36 -15.45
CA ALA A 203 -25.59 -9.03 -14.62
C ALA A 203 -25.77 -9.51 -13.17
N LYS A 204 -26.99 -9.42 -12.61
CA LYS A 204 -27.32 -9.98 -11.30
C LYS A 204 -27.22 -11.50 -11.28
N ALA A 205 -27.61 -12.18 -12.36
CA ALA A 205 -27.48 -13.62 -12.49
C ALA A 205 -26.00 -14.05 -12.54
N GLU A 206 -25.16 -13.30 -13.26
CA GLU A 206 -23.71 -13.53 -13.31
C GLU A 206 -23.04 -13.29 -11.95
N LEU A 207 -23.50 -12.27 -11.22
CA LEU A 207 -23.02 -11.92 -9.88
C LEU A 207 -23.75 -12.65 -8.75
N ALA A 208 -24.62 -13.62 -9.05
CA ALA A 208 -25.47 -14.25 -8.04
C ALA A 208 -24.68 -14.97 -6.92
N ASN A 209 -23.45 -15.39 -7.22
CA ASN A 209 -22.54 -16.03 -6.27
C ASN A 209 -21.49 -15.07 -5.68
N THR A 210 -21.55 -13.78 -6.04
CA THR A 210 -20.65 -12.75 -5.55
C THR A 210 -21.30 -12.06 -4.36
N SER A 211 -20.72 -12.24 -3.18
CA SER A 211 -21.15 -11.50 -1.98
C SER A 211 -20.78 -10.01 -2.07
N PRO A 212 -21.50 -9.11 -1.38
CA PRO A 212 -21.11 -7.71 -1.20
C PRO A 212 -19.62 -7.51 -0.85
N GLY A 213 -19.09 -8.27 0.10
CA GLY A 213 -17.68 -8.21 0.50
C GLY A 213 -16.72 -8.54 -0.63
N GLN A 214 -17.06 -9.52 -1.48
CA GLN A 214 -16.24 -9.89 -2.63
C GLN A 214 -16.23 -8.78 -3.69
N LEU A 215 -17.37 -8.16 -3.98
CA LEU A 215 -17.41 -7.04 -4.92
C LEU A 215 -16.57 -5.85 -4.42
N LYS A 216 -16.64 -5.53 -3.11
CA LYS A 216 -15.79 -4.48 -2.53
C LYS A 216 -14.31 -4.82 -2.62
N ALA A 217 -13.96 -6.09 -2.47
CA ALA A 217 -12.58 -6.55 -2.63
C ALA A 217 -12.09 -6.45 -4.09
N MET A 218 -12.97 -6.65 -5.08
CA MET A 218 -12.68 -6.36 -6.48
C MET A 218 -12.44 -4.86 -6.71
N LEU A 219 -13.26 -3.99 -6.10
CA LEU A 219 -13.05 -2.54 -6.15
C LEU A 219 -11.70 -2.14 -5.52
N LEU A 220 -11.32 -2.76 -4.39
CA LEU A 220 -10.00 -2.56 -3.79
C LEU A 220 -8.87 -2.98 -4.74
N SER A 221 -8.96 -4.15 -5.38
CA SER A 221 -7.91 -4.57 -6.33
C SER A 221 -7.81 -3.62 -7.52
N LEU A 222 -8.95 -3.10 -7.99
CA LEU A 222 -9.00 -2.13 -9.07
C LEU A 222 -8.37 -0.79 -8.65
N MET A 223 -8.71 -0.28 -7.47
CA MET A 223 -8.10 0.94 -6.92
C MET A 223 -6.59 0.79 -6.69
N LEU A 224 -6.13 -0.39 -6.24
CA LEU A 224 -4.71 -0.69 -6.09
C LEU A 224 -3.99 -0.69 -7.44
N LYS A 225 -4.60 -1.30 -8.46
CA LYS A 225 -4.08 -1.27 -9.84
C LYS A 225 -3.99 0.17 -10.36
N GLU A 226 -5.07 0.93 -10.26
CA GLU A 226 -5.13 2.33 -10.70
C GLU A 226 -4.04 3.19 -10.03
N LYS A 227 -3.87 3.03 -8.71
CA LYS A 227 -2.82 3.75 -7.96
C LYS A 227 -1.42 3.42 -8.48
N ILE A 228 -1.13 2.15 -8.73
CA ILE A 228 0.17 1.72 -9.26
C ILE A 228 0.38 2.23 -10.68
N GLU A 229 -0.66 2.24 -11.52
CA GLU A 229 -0.59 2.74 -12.90
C GLU A 229 -0.36 4.26 -12.96
N LYS A 230 -1.05 5.03 -12.10
CA LYS A 230 -0.94 6.50 -12.06
C LYS A 230 0.31 7.01 -11.34
N GLU A 231 0.55 6.52 -10.13
CA GLU A 231 1.59 7.05 -9.25
C GLU A 231 2.89 6.22 -9.29
N GLY A 232 2.85 5.06 -9.94
CA GLY A 232 3.96 4.12 -10.03
C GLY A 232 4.14 3.27 -8.76
N PRO A 233 4.88 2.15 -8.83
CA PRO A 233 5.13 1.28 -7.67
C PRO A 233 5.81 1.96 -6.48
N SER A 234 6.50 3.09 -6.71
CA SER A 234 7.11 3.90 -5.64
C SER A 234 6.11 4.48 -4.66
N SER A 235 4.89 4.80 -5.09
CA SER A 235 3.87 5.38 -4.21
C SER A 235 3.60 4.49 -3.02
N ILE A 236 3.46 3.18 -3.24
CA ILE A 236 3.29 2.18 -2.19
C ILE A 236 4.44 2.22 -1.16
N PHE A 237 5.69 2.43 -1.58
CA PHE A 237 6.79 2.55 -0.61
C PHE A 237 6.75 3.89 0.16
N MET A 238 6.28 4.96 -0.48
CA MET A 238 6.10 6.26 0.17
C MET A 238 4.94 6.22 1.17
N ASP A 239 3.86 5.52 0.85
CA ASP A 239 2.69 5.38 1.72
C ASP A 239 3.02 4.55 2.96
N LEU A 240 3.85 3.51 2.81
CA LEU A 240 4.41 2.79 3.96
C LEU A 240 5.27 3.70 4.85
N LYS A 241 6.06 4.58 4.23
CA LYS A 241 6.93 5.53 4.93
C LYS A 241 6.13 6.57 5.70
N ASN A 242 4.97 6.98 5.17
CA ASN A 242 4.09 7.98 5.74
C ASN A 242 3.05 7.41 6.71
N ASP A 243 3.11 6.10 7.01
CA ASP A 243 2.17 5.37 7.86
C ASP A 243 0.71 5.37 7.31
N GLU A 244 0.51 5.57 6.00
CA GLU A 244 -0.80 5.50 5.33
C GLU A 244 -1.30 4.04 5.16
N PHE A 245 -0.40 3.06 5.27
CA PHE A 245 -0.78 1.67 5.47
C PHE A 245 0.20 0.92 6.37
N LYS A 246 -0.29 -0.18 6.95
CA LYS A 246 0.47 -1.04 7.86
C LYS A 246 0.82 -2.36 7.19
N VAL A 247 2.01 -2.88 7.51
CA VAL A 247 2.42 -4.25 7.15
C VAL A 247 2.69 -5.02 8.42
N TYR A 248 2.19 -6.25 8.49
CA TYR A 248 2.42 -7.14 9.62
C TYR A 248 2.84 -8.55 9.16
N PRO A 249 3.83 -9.18 9.83
CA PRO A 249 4.70 -8.57 10.84
C PRO A 249 5.60 -7.48 10.21
N GLU A 250 5.82 -6.39 10.97
CA GLU A 250 6.72 -5.30 10.56
C GLU A 250 8.17 -5.71 10.80
N THR A 251 8.78 -6.26 9.75
CA THR A 251 10.14 -6.81 9.78
C THR A 251 11.21 -5.73 9.59
N ALA A 252 12.49 -6.14 9.64
CA ALA A 252 13.62 -5.21 9.56
C ALA A 252 13.66 -4.42 8.25
N VAL A 253 13.26 -5.04 7.14
CA VAL A 253 13.17 -4.38 5.82
C VAL A 253 12.13 -3.27 5.83
N PHE A 254 10.91 -3.55 6.30
CA PHE A 254 9.84 -2.53 6.34
C PHE A 254 10.20 -1.37 7.27
N LYS A 255 10.81 -1.65 8.42
CA LYS A 255 11.35 -0.60 9.32
C LYS A 255 12.41 0.24 8.62
N LEU A 256 13.32 -0.38 7.86
CA LEU A 256 14.35 0.34 7.12
C LEU A 256 13.75 1.27 6.06
N ILE A 257 12.68 0.86 5.36
CA ILE A 257 12.00 1.68 4.35
C ILE A 257 11.52 3.01 4.97
N LYS A 258 10.94 2.97 6.17
CA LYS A 258 10.48 4.19 6.88
C LYS A 258 11.60 5.21 7.11
N PHE A 259 12.83 4.76 7.36
CA PHE A 259 13.99 5.64 7.55
C PHE A 259 14.75 5.97 6.26
N THR A 260 14.45 5.29 5.16
CA THR A 260 15.15 5.48 3.89
C THR A 260 14.76 6.84 3.29
N PRO A 261 15.73 7.67 2.86
CA PRO A 261 15.41 8.93 2.18
C PRO A 261 14.72 8.67 0.83
N SER A 262 13.71 9.49 0.50
CA SER A 262 12.82 9.29 -0.66
C SER A 262 13.57 9.11 -1.99
N ARG A 263 14.66 9.86 -2.21
CA ARG A 263 15.52 9.74 -3.40
C ARG A 263 16.07 8.33 -3.64
N PHE A 264 16.31 7.55 -2.59
CA PHE A 264 16.77 6.17 -2.74
C PHE A 264 15.64 5.23 -3.12
N ILE A 265 14.43 5.46 -2.60
CA ILE A 265 13.23 4.69 -2.96
C ILE A 265 12.94 4.88 -4.45
N GLU A 266 12.85 6.14 -4.91
CA GLU A 266 12.67 6.50 -6.32
C GLU A 266 13.77 5.91 -7.22
N GLY A 267 15.02 5.91 -6.75
CA GLY A 267 16.16 5.35 -7.47
C GLY A 267 16.16 3.82 -7.58
N ILE A 268 15.48 3.10 -6.67
CA ILE A 268 15.31 1.65 -6.73
C ILE A 268 14.15 1.31 -7.67
N THR A 269 13.02 2.01 -7.53
CA THR A 269 11.81 1.75 -8.33
C THR A 269 12.01 2.07 -9.80
N SER A 270 12.69 3.16 -10.14
CA SER A 270 13.04 3.49 -11.54
C SER A 270 13.93 2.45 -12.25
N LYS A 271 14.60 1.55 -11.52
CA LYS A 271 15.40 0.46 -12.11
C LYS A 271 14.63 -0.84 -12.23
N MET A 272 13.53 -0.99 -11.49
CA MET A 272 12.57 -2.05 -11.67
C MET A 272 11.68 -1.59 -12.83
N ASN A 273 12.07 -1.89 -14.07
CA ASN A 273 11.20 -1.71 -15.24
C ASN A 273 9.95 -2.59 -15.07
N ILE A 274 8.98 -2.10 -14.30
CA ILE A 274 7.59 -2.54 -14.25
C ILE A 274 6.80 -1.51 -15.04
#